data_AF-A0A930FD65-F1
#
_entry.id   AF-A0A930FD65-F1
#
_cell.length_a   1.000
_cell.length_b   1.000
_cell.length_c   1.000
_cell.angle_alpha   90.00
_cell.angle_beta   90.00
_cell.angle_gamma   90.00
#
_symmetry.space_group_name_H-M   'P 1'
#
loop_
_entity.id
_entity.type
_entity.pdbx_description
1 polymer ?
#
loop_
_entity_poly.entity_id
_entity_poly.type
_entity_poly.pdbx_seq_one_letter_code
_entity_poly.pdbx_strand_id
1 'polypeptide(L)'
;MTTKRFLAFGLAACMVGGTALGYVFARRDYMNKQMLLSQARLYDSLRLNMSGITTAEYGSTFDVHTLVAEHTGDLKIDGQIDASAIGSYPVKLILSGKESKFGLTNSKTFTASVNVVDTKPAEITLAASKVDIKAGSSYDLFSNITSVIDPIDGSLTASTENGKGTYTVAVDGDISKAGTYTATVT
;
A
#
# COMPACT_ATOMS: atom_id res chain seq x y z
N MET A 1 9.91 -87.98 -13.65
CA MET A 1 8.73 -87.39 -12.98
C MET A 1 9.15 -86.08 -12.30
N THR A 2 9.51 -85.02 -13.05
CA THR A 2 10.23 -83.86 -12.47
C THR A 2 9.95 -82.50 -13.13
N THR A 3 8.98 -82.38 -14.02
CA THR A 3 8.74 -81.10 -14.75
C THR A 3 7.54 -80.29 -14.24
N LYS A 4 6.64 -80.89 -13.43
CA LYS A 4 5.43 -80.21 -12.93
C LYS A 4 5.62 -79.32 -11.70
N ARG A 5 6.77 -79.41 -11.01
CA ARG A 5 7.01 -78.65 -9.77
C ARG A 5 7.56 -77.24 -10.00
N PHE A 6 8.26 -76.97 -11.10
CA PHE A 6 8.85 -75.64 -11.35
C PHE A 6 7.85 -74.59 -11.88
N LEU A 7 6.79 -75.00 -12.59
CA LEU A 7 5.80 -74.07 -13.14
C LEU A 7 4.88 -73.47 -12.05
N ALA A 8 4.64 -74.21 -10.96
CA ALA A 8 3.81 -73.76 -9.85
C ALA A 8 4.49 -72.68 -8.99
N PHE A 9 5.83 -72.71 -8.85
CA PHE A 9 6.58 -71.69 -8.11
C PHE A 9 6.73 -70.38 -8.88
N GLY A 10 6.80 -70.42 -10.23
CA GLY A 10 6.86 -69.20 -11.06
C GLY A 10 5.56 -68.39 -11.04
N LEU A 11 4.40 -69.03 -11.01
CA LEU A 11 3.09 -68.37 -11.01
C LEU A 11 2.74 -67.73 -9.65
N ALA A 12 3.13 -68.35 -8.53
CA ALA A 12 2.90 -67.78 -7.20
C ALA A 12 3.75 -66.52 -6.94
N ALA A 13 5.00 -66.49 -7.41
CA ALA A 13 5.89 -65.33 -7.26
C ALA A 13 5.41 -64.10 -8.05
N CYS A 14 4.85 -64.28 -9.25
CA CYS A 14 4.28 -63.19 -10.04
C CYS A 14 3.00 -62.57 -9.42
N MET A 15 2.15 -63.38 -8.78
CA MET A 15 0.93 -62.88 -8.13
C MET A 15 1.23 -62.11 -6.83
N VAL A 16 2.22 -62.53 -6.05
CA VAL A 16 2.65 -61.81 -4.83
C VAL A 16 3.46 -60.55 -5.19
N GLY A 17 4.30 -60.61 -6.24
CA GLY A 17 5.02 -59.44 -6.75
C GLY A 17 4.08 -58.37 -7.33
N GLY A 18 3.05 -58.77 -8.07
CA GLY A 18 2.04 -57.85 -8.63
C GLY A 18 1.20 -57.13 -7.58
N THR A 19 0.83 -57.80 -6.49
CA THR A 19 0.08 -57.20 -5.37
C THR A 19 0.94 -56.30 -4.50
N ALA A 20 2.20 -56.67 -4.23
CA ALA A 20 3.14 -55.82 -3.51
C ALA A 20 3.50 -54.55 -4.30
N LEU A 21 3.77 -54.67 -5.61
CA LEU A 21 4.00 -53.52 -6.49
C LEU A 21 2.75 -52.64 -6.58
N GLY A 22 1.57 -53.24 -6.77
CA GLY A 22 0.29 -52.51 -6.77
C GLY A 22 0.03 -51.74 -5.48
N TYR A 23 0.32 -52.35 -4.31
CA TYR A 23 0.22 -51.68 -3.02
C TYR A 23 1.21 -50.51 -2.87
N VAL A 24 2.45 -50.68 -3.32
CA VAL A 24 3.45 -49.60 -3.33
C VAL A 24 3.01 -48.44 -4.24
N PHE A 25 2.49 -48.73 -5.43
CA PHE A 25 1.96 -47.71 -6.34
C PHE A 25 0.73 -47.00 -5.76
N ALA A 26 -0.23 -47.74 -5.20
CA ALA A 26 -1.41 -47.16 -4.55
C ALA A 26 -1.04 -46.30 -3.34
N ARG A 27 -0.07 -46.74 -2.52
CA ARG A 27 0.44 -45.97 -1.39
C ARG A 27 1.15 -44.71 -1.87
N ARG A 28 1.94 -44.78 -2.94
CA ARG A 28 2.62 -43.61 -3.51
C ARG A 28 1.61 -42.60 -4.06
N ASP A 29 0.60 -43.06 -4.81
CA ASP A 29 -0.49 -42.22 -5.31
C ASP A 29 -1.26 -41.56 -4.16
N TYR A 30 -1.59 -42.31 -3.12
CA TYR A 30 -2.23 -41.78 -1.92
C TYR A 30 -1.38 -40.70 -1.23
N MET A 31 -0.08 -40.94 -1.04
CA MET A 31 0.83 -39.96 -0.45
C MET A 31 0.94 -38.70 -1.31
N ASN A 32 1.01 -38.84 -2.64
CA ASN A 32 1.02 -37.71 -3.56
C ASN A 32 -0.27 -36.87 -3.46
N LYS A 33 -1.44 -37.53 -3.42
CA LYS A 33 -2.72 -36.85 -3.21
C LYS A 33 -2.77 -36.10 -1.88
N GLN A 34 -2.31 -36.74 -0.80
CA GLN A 34 -2.24 -36.10 0.53
C GLN A 34 -1.28 -34.91 0.55
N MET A 35 -0.14 -34.99 -0.14
CA MET A 35 0.81 -33.90 -0.27
C MET A 35 0.19 -32.71 -1.02
N LEU A 36 -0.50 -32.96 -2.14
CA LEU A 36 -1.19 -31.91 -2.91
C LEU A 36 -2.30 -31.24 -2.08
N LEU A 37 -3.09 -32.02 -1.34
CA LEU A 37 -4.09 -31.48 -0.42
C LEU A 37 -3.45 -30.65 0.70
N SER A 38 -2.31 -31.09 1.23
CA SER A 38 -1.55 -30.34 2.24
C SER A 38 -1.04 -29.01 1.69
N GLN A 39 -0.50 -29.01 0.46
CA GLN A 39 -0.04 -27.80 -0.22
C GLN A 39 -1.18 -26.78 -0.43
N ALA A 40 -2.35 -27.26 -0.88
CA ALA A 40 -3.53 -26.43 -1.08
C ALA A 40 -4.07 -25.86 0.24
N ARG A 41 -4.17 -26.69 1.29
CA ARG A 41 -4.58 -26.24 2.63
C ARG A 41 -3.61 -25.21 3.21
N LEU A 42 -2.30 -25.41 3.02
CA LEU A 42 -1.30 -24.43 3.44
C LEU A 42 -1.49 -23.11 2.70
N TYR A 43 -1.71 -23.14 1.38
CA TYR A 43 -2.01 -21.93 0.60
C TYR A 43 -3.26 -21.20 1.10
N ASP A 44 -4.35 -21.94 1.31
CA ASP A 44 -5.66 -21.40 1.73
C ASP A 44 -5.64 -20.91 3.19
N SER A 45 -4.72 -21.43 3.99
CA SER A 45 -4.51 -20.97 5.36
C SER A 45 -3.84 -19.59 5.42
N LEU A 46 -3.09 -19.19 4.38
CA LEU A 46 -2.44 -17.88 4.29
C LEU A 46 -3.47 -16.79 4.00
N ARG A 47 -3.88 -16.10 5.06
CA ARG A 47 -4.87 -15.02 5.07
C ARG A 47 -4.23 -13.72 5.53
N LEU A 48 -4.58 -12.65 4.84
CA LEU A 48 -4.17 -11.28 5.14
C LEU A 48 -5.44 -10.45 5.32
N ASN A 49 -5.53 -9.73 6.43
CA ASN A 49 -6.55 -8.74 6.68
C ASN A 49 -5.91 -7.35 6.71
N MET A 50 -6.43 -6.45 5.88
CA MET A 50 -5.90 -5.08 5.77
C MET A 50 -6.56 -4.18 6.81
N SER A 51 -5.83 -3.20 7.33
CA SER A 51 -6.37 -2.23 8.29
C SER A 51 -7.37 -1.24 7.70
N GLY A 52 -7.47 -1.18 6.37
CA GLY A 52 -8.29 -0.20 5.65
C GLY A 52 -7.60 1.15 5.45
N ILE A 53 -6.39 1.34 5.99
CA ILE A 53 -5.57 2.52 5.72
C ILE A 53 -5.14 2.50 4.25
N THR A 54 -5.46 3.58 3.54
CA THR A 54 -5.16 3.73 2.10
C THR A 54 -4.52 5.08 1.78
N THR A 55 -4.38 5.96 2.76
CA THR A 55 -3.88 7.32 2.59
C THR A 55 -2.77 7.62 3.60
N ALA A 56 -1.76 8.35 3.14
CA ALA A 56 -0.70 8.92 3.94
C ALA A 56 -0.69 10.44 3.75
N GLU A 57 -0.37 11.18 4.81
CA GLU A 57 -0.23 12.62 4.71
C GLU A 57 1.12 12.99 4.11
N TYR A 58 1.14 13.93 3.18
CA TYR A 58 2.37 14.47 2.62
C TYR A 58 3.30 15.03 3.71
N GLY A 59 4.61 14.80 3.53
CA GLY A 59 5.68 15.17 4.46
C GLY A 59 5.67 14.46 5.81
N SER A 60 4.77 13.49 6.04
CA SER A 60 4.71 12.72 7.29
C SER A 60 5.45 11.39 7.20
N THR A 61 5.84 10.81 8.34
CA THR A 61 6.34 9.43 8.35
C THR A 61 5.18 8.44 8.29
N PHE A 62 5.27 7.46 7.39
CA PHE A 62 4.25 6.41 7.25
C PHE A 62 4.86 5.03 7.51
N ASP A 63 4.33 4.30 8.50
CA ASP A 63 4.74 2.93 8.78
C ASP A 63 3.91 1.94 7.95
N VAL A 64 4.56 1.26 7.01
CA VAL A 64 3.95 0.27 6.12
C VAL A 64 3.36 -0.93 6.86
N HIS A 65 3.79 -1.22 8.09
CA HIS A 65 3.22 -2.31 8.89
C HIS A 65 1.79 -2.01 9.33
N THR A 66 1.42 -0.73 9.43
CA THR A 66 0.06 -0.32 9.79
C THR A 66 -0.98 -0.69 8.72
N LEU A 67 -0.55 -1.05 7.50
CA LEU A 67 -1.45 -1.54 6.45
C LEU A 67 -2.05 -2.90 6.78
N VAL A 68 -1.41 -3.68 7.65
CA VAL A 68 -1.86 -5.02 8.02
C VAL A 68 -2.51 -4.97 9.39
N ALA A 69 -3.78 -5.37 9.46
CA ALA A 69 -4.47 -5.56 10.73
C ALA A 69 -4.11 -6.92 11.33
N GLU A 70 -4.27 -7.98 10.53
CA GLU A 70 -4.05 -9.36 10.97
C GLU A 70 -3.51 -10.19 9.81
N HIS A 71 -2.67 -11.18 10.13
CA HIS A 71 -2.20 -12.15 9.15
C HIS A 71 -1.92 -13.50 9.78
N THR A 72 -1.84 -14.53 8.94
CA THR A 72 -1.37 -15.86 9.31
C THR A 72 -0.03 -16.16 8.67
N GLY A 73 0.84 -16.88 9.38
CA GLY A 73 2.19 -17.19 8.90
C GLY A 73 3.14 -15.99 8.99
N ASP A 74 4.31 -16.13 8.39
CA ASP A 74 5.34 -15.11 8.40
C ASP A 74 5.06 -14.05 7.34
N LEU A 75 5.08 -12.78 7.74
CA LEU A 75 4.84 -11.64 6.86
C LEU A 75 6.16 -10.97 6.47
N LYS A 76 6.32 -10.74 5.16
CA LYS A 76 7.33 -9.84 4.61
C LYS A 76 6.64 -8.75 3.81
N ILE A 77 6.94 -7.49 4.13
CA ILE A 77 6.48 -6.34 3.37
C ILE A 77 7.63 -5.87 2.48
N ASP A 78 7.36 -5.75 1.19
CA ASP A 78 8.28 -5.24 0.18
C ASP A 78 7.68 -3.97 -0.43
N GLY A 79 8.25 -2.84 -0.04
CA GLY A 79 7.76 -1.51 -0.40
C GLY A 79 8.12 -0.49 0.66
N GLN A 80 8.34 0.74 0.23
CA GLN A 80 8.50 1.90 1.08
C GLN A 80 7.62 3.00 0.51
N ILE A 81 6.98 3.75 1.40
CA ILE A 81 6.19 4.92 1.02
C ILE A 81 7.06 6.14 1.25
N ASP A 82 7.33 6.86 0.16
CA ASP A 82 8.01 8.15 0.21
C ASP A 82 6.95 9.24 0.29
N ALA A 83 6.61 9.66 1.51
CA ALA A 83 5.64 10.72 1.74
C ALA A 83 6.16 12.12 1.36
N SER A 84 7.40 12.27 0.90
CA SER A 84 7.91 13.55 0.38
C SER A 84 7.44 13.86 -1.04
N ALA A 85 6.70 12.95 -1.67
CA ALA A 85 6.06 13.18 -2.95
C ALA A 85 4.61 12.68 -2.92
N ILE A 86 3.72 13.49 -3.51
CA ILE A 86 2.31 13.13 -3.70
C ILE A 86 2.25 12.07 -4.79
N GLY A 87 1.47 11.02 -4.57
CA GLY A 87 1.34 9.93 -5.54
C GLY A 87 0.77 8.64 -4.95
N SER A 88 0.64 7.64 -5.81
CA SER A 88 0.20 6.29 -5.42
C SER A 88 1.40 5.37 -5.34
N TYR A 89 1.59 4.74 -4.19
CA TYR A 89 2.73 3.88 -3.87
C TYR A 89 2.26 2.44 -3.72
N PRO A 90 2.62 1.54 -4.65
CA PRO A 90 2.28 0.13 -4.53
C PRO A 90 3.15 -0.55 -3.46
N VAL A 91 2.51 -1.38 -2.64
CA VAL A 91 3.16 -2.18 -1.59
C VAL A 91 2.85 -3.65 -1.83
N LYS A 92 3.89 -4.49 -1.79
CA LYS A 92 3.75 -5.95 -1.90
C LYS A 92 3.84 -6.57 -0.51
N LEU A 93 2.86 -7.39 -0.17
CA LEU A 93 2.83 -8.13 1.09
C LEU A 93 2.92 -9.62 0.77
N ILE A 94 3.92 -10.29 1.33
CA ILE A 94 4.23 -11.68 1.05
C ILE A 94 4.03 -12.46 2.35
N LEU A 95 3.03 -13.32 2.39
CA LEU A 95 2.82 -14.28 3.48
C LEU A 95 3.47 -15.60 3.13
N SER A 96 4.17 -16.21 4.07
CA SER A 96 4.75 -17.54 3.93
C SER A 96 4.43 -18.44 5.11
N GLY A 97 4.34 -19.74 4.84
CA GLY A 97 4.08 -20.75 5.86
C GLY A 97 4.80 -22.06 5.57
N LYS A 98 4.93 -22.88 6.61
CA LYS A 98 5.55 -24.20 6.55
C LYS A 98 4.62 -25.26 7.13
N GLU A 99 4.57 -26.42 6.48
CA GLU A 99 3.83 -27.59 6.93
C GLU A 99 4.80 -28.74 7.21
N SER A 100 4.76 -29.29 8.43
CA SER A 100 5.80 -30.18 8.93
C SER A 100 5.66 -31.63 8.47
N LYS A 101 4.45 -32.12 8.15
CA LYS A 101 4.19 -33.52 7.78
C LYS A 101 4.85 -33.91 6.46
N PHE A 102 4.83 -33.01 5.49
CA PHE A 102 5.47 -33.22 4.19
C PHE A 102 6.67 -32.28 3.96
N GLY A 103 7.01 -31.43 4.93
CA GLY A 103 8.12 -30.48 4.81
C GLY A 103 7.88 -29.39 3.77
N LEU A 104 6.61 -29.06 3.51
CA LEU A 104 6.21 -28.15 2.45
C LEU A 104 6.35 -26.69 2.91
N THR A 105 6.69 -25.83 1.96
CA THR A 105 6.60 -24.38 2.12
C THR A 105 5.66 -23.82 1.06
N ASN A 106 4.95 -22.76 1.42
CA ASN A 106 4.12 -22.03 0.45
C ASN A 106 4.15 -20.53 0.76
N SER A 107 3.86 -19.74 -0.26
CA SER A 107 3.85 -18.30 -0.19
C SER A 107 2.68 -17.72 -0.99
N LYS A 108 2.13 -16.61 -0.52
CA LYS A 108 1.05 -15.88 -1.17
C LYS A 108 1.36 -14.39 -1.15
N THR A 109 1.29 -13.77 -2.32
CA THR A 109 1.53 -12.33 -2.49
C THR A 109 0.21 -11.58 -2.61
N PHE A 110 0.13 -10.48 -1.89
CA PHE A 110 -0.95 -9.50 -1.91
C PHE A 110 -0.38 -8.15 -2.32
N THR A 111 -1.19 -7.34 -2.99
CA THR A 111 -0.81 -5.99 -3.41
C THR A 111 -1.75 -4.98 -2.76
N ALA A 112 -1.17 -3.97 -2.14
CA ALA A 112 -1.88 -2.79 -1.64
C ALA A 112 -1.34 -1.54 -2.36
N SER A 113 -2.09 -0.44 -2.29
CA SER A 113 -1.60 0.87 -2.71
C SER A 113 -1.93 1.89 -1.65
N VAL A 114 -0.99 2.78 -1.36
CA VAL A 114 -1.19 3.93 -0.47
C VAL A 114 -1.06 5.20 -1.27
N ASN A 115 -2.02 6.10 -1.12
CA ASN A 115 -2.01 7.40 -1.75
C ASN A 115 -1.45 8.43 -0.77
N VAL A 116 -0.32 9.04 -1.11
CA VAL A 116 0.18 10.21 -0.41
C VAL A 116 -0.58 11.41 -0.94
N VAL A 117 -1.27 12.11 -0.04
CA VAL A 117 -2.07 13.31 -0.35
C VAL A 117 -1.69 14.42 0.63
N ASP A 118 -1.78 15.65 0.15
CA ASP A 118 -1.70 16.83 1.01
C ASP A 118 -3.13 17.27 1.35
N THR A 119 -3.46 17.25 2.64
CA THR A 119 -4.79 17.63 3.13
C THR A 119 -4.76 18.85 4.02
N LYS A 120 -3.57 19.36 4.35
CA LYS A 120 -3.42 20.50 5.26
C LYS A 120 -3.43 21.79 4.46
N PRO A 121 -4.40 22.69 4.69
CA PRO A 121 -4.38 23.99 4.05
C PRO A 121 -3.28 24.87 4.65
N ALA A 122 -2.80 25.81 3.85
CA ALA A 122 -1.91 26.86 4.34
C ALA A 122 -2.64 27.82 5.31
N GLU A 123 -1.90 28.30 6.30
CA GLU A 123 -2.34 29.29 7.27
C GLU A 123 -1.90 30.70 6.82
N ILE A 124 -2.86 31.63 6.75
CA ILE A 124 -2.63 33.02 6.35
C ILE A 124 -2.76 33.91 7.58
N THR A 125 -1.69 34.67 7.86
CA THR A 125 -1.70 35.70 8.90
C THR A 125 -1.73 37.08 8.27
N LEU A 126 -2.77 37.85 8.58
CA LEU A 126 -2.92 39.25 8.13
C LEU A 126 -2.50 40.22 9.24
N ALA A 127 -1.90 41.34 8.86
CA ALA A 127 -1.55 42.41 9.80
C ALA A 127 -2.80 43.11 10.34
N ALA A 128 -3.81 43.31 9.47
CA ALA A 128 -5.12 43.81 9.84
C ALA A 128 -6.22 43.14 9.00
N SER A 129 -7.41 42.94 9.58
CA SER A 129 -8.58 42.42 8.86
C SER A 129 -9.23 43.45 7.93
N LYS A 130 -8.94 44.74 8.15
CA LYS A 130 -9.40 45.86 7.34
C LYS A 130 -8.31 46.93 7.26
N VAL A 131 -8.11 47.49 6.09
CA VAL A 131 -7.18 48.60 5.84
C VAL A 131 -7.94 49.76 5.22
N ASP A 132 -7.83 50.95 5.81
CA ASP A 132 -8.41 52.17 5.25
C ASP A 132 -7.34 52.89 4.41
N ILE A 133 -7.61 53.04 3.11
CA ILE A 133 -6.68 53.64 2.14
C ILE A 133 -7.28 54.96 1.65
N LYS A 134 -6.45 56.00 1.54
CA LYS A 134 -6.90 57.28 0.98
C LYS A 134 -7.09 57.15 -0.53
N ALA A 135 -8.25 57.55 -1.05
CA ALA A 135 -8.56 57.54 -2.48
C ALA A 135 -7.46 58.23 -3.32
N GLY A 136 -7.11 57.62 -4.45
CA GLY A 136 -6.02 58.07 -5.32
C GLY A 136 -4.60 57.72 -4.83
N SER A 137 -4.45 57.06 -3.67
CA SER A 137 -3.15 56.59 -3.19
C SER A 137 -2.85 55.18 -3.69
N SER A 138 -1.58 54.88 -4.01
CA SER A 138 -1.14 53.52 -4.28
C SER A 138 -1.10 52.70 -2.99
N TYR A 139 -1.54 51.45 -3.06
CA TYR A 139 -1.45 50.51 -1.95
C TYR A 139 -0.94 49.16 -2.46
N ASP A 140 0.04 48.60 -1.76
CA ASP A 140 0.54 47.25 -2.03
C ASP A 140 -0.31 46.22 -1.29
N LEU A 141 -0.96 45.33 -2.03
CA LEU A 141 -1.83 44.29 -1.48
C LEU A 141 -1.07 43.29 -0.62
N PHE A 142 0.20 43.03 -0.93
CA PHE A 142 1.03 42.09 -0.16
C PHE A 142 1.47 42.67 1.18
N SER A 143 1.46 44.00 1.34
CA SER A 143 1.90 44.66 2.57
C SER A 143 1.05 44.34 3.81
N ASN A 144 -0.20 43.89 3.63
CA ASN A 144 -1.07 43.47 4.72
C ASN A 144 -0.88 42.00 5.12
N ILE A 145 -0.08 41.23 4.38
CA ILE A 145 0.13 39.82 4.63
C ILE A 145 1.40 39.67 5.47
N THR A 146 1.24 39.17 6.69
CA THR A 146 2.35 38.92 7.60
C THR A 146 3.07 37.63 7.24
N SER A 147 2.31 36.58 6.96
CA SER A 147 2.85 35.29 6.55
C SER A 147 1.78 34.43 5.88
N VAL A 148 2.24 33.53 5.00
CA VAL A 148 1.44 32.43 4.45
C VAL A 148 2.29 31.18 4.60
N ILE A 149 1.87 30.26 5.46
CA ILE A 149 2.69 29.11 5.86
C ILE A 149 1.87 27.83 5.69
N ASP A 150 2.38 26.93 4.88
CA ASP A 150 1.94 25.55 4.86
C ASP A 150 2.61 24.77 6.00
N PRO A 151 1.87 23.96 6.79
CA PRO A 151 2.45 23.18 7.89
C PRO A 151 3.54 22.18 7.46
N ILE A 152 3.57 21.80 6.18
CA ILE A 152 4.49 20.81 5.62
C ILE A 152 5.49 21.46 4.66
N ASP A 153 5.02 22.23 3.68
CA ASP A 153 5.85 22.88 2.66
C ASP A 153 6.54 24.16 3.21
N GLY A 154 6.08 24.69 4.34
CA GLY A 154 6.64 25.88 4.97
C GLY A 154 6.13 27.18 4.36
N SER A 155 6.98 28.21 4.35
CA SER A 155 6.56 29.54 3.90
C SER A 155 6.32 29.60 2.40
N LEU A 156 5.16 30.12 2.00
CA LEU A 156 4.79 30.39 0.61
C LEU A 156 5.30 31.77 0.17
N THR A 157 5.61 31.90 -1.11
CA THR A 157 6.16 33.15 -1.69
C THR A 157 5.08 33.95 -2.42
N ALA A 158 5.08 35.28 -2.25
CA ALA A 158 4.20 36.17 -2.98
C ALA A 158 4.45 36.09 -4.50
N SER A 159 3.39 35.96 -5.29
CA SER A 159 3.46 35.92 -6.75
C SER A 159 2.24 36.59 -7.38
N THR A 160 2.38 37.01 -8.63
CA THR A 160 1.25 37.43 -9.48
C THR A 160 0.63 36.26 -10.26
N GLU A 161 1.29 35.10 -10.24
CA GLU A 161 0.86 33.88 -10.92
C GLU A 161 0.70 32.74 -9.92
N ASN A 162 -0.35 31.93 -10.14
CA ASN A 162 -0.57 30.71 -9.38
C ASN A 162 0.50 29.68 -9.74
N GLY A 163 1.20 29.18 -8.71
CA GLY A 163 2.25 28.19 -8.85
C GLY A 163 2.44 27.40 -7.58
N LYS A 164 3.16 26.28 -7.67
CA LYS A 164 3.53 25.52 -6.48
C LYS A 164 4.43 26.37 -5.60
N GLY A 165 4.12 26.46 -4.31
CA GLY A 165 4.94 27.21 -3.35
C GLY A 165 4.68 28.72 -3.36
N THR A 166 3.64 29.19 -4.06
CA THR A 166 3.30 30.61 -4.13
C THR A 166 1.88 30.89 -3.66
N TYR A 167 1.63 32.15 -3.32
CA TYR A 167 0.28 32.68 -3.10
C TYR A 167 0.11 33.99 -3.88
N THR A 168 -1.14 34.29 -4.23
CA THR A 168 -1.55 35.48 -4.98
C THR A 168 -2.55 36.29 -4.18
N VAL A 169 -2.68 37.58 -4.50
CA VAL A 169 -3.69 38.46 -3.90
C VAL A 169 -4.43 39.19 -5.01
N ALA A 170 -5.75 39.08 -5.01
CA ALA A 170 -6.63 39.74 -5.96
C ALA A 170 -7.66 40.60 -5.23
N VAL A 171 -8.10 41.69 -5.86
CA VAL A 171 -9.16 42.57 -5.33
C VAL A 171 -10.30 42.64 -6.33
N ASP A 172 -11.53 42.70 -5.83
CA ASP A 172 -12.78 42.74 -6.60
C ASP A 172 -13.11 44.11 -7.23
N GLY A 173 -12.12 44.96 -7.47
CA GLY A 173 -12.35 46.29 -8.03
C GLY A 173 -11.11 47.17 -8.18
N ASP A 174 -11.36 48.43 -8.50
CA ASP A 174 -10.34 49.45 -8.73
C ASP A 174 -10.10 50.27 -7.45
N ILE A 175 -9.09 49.88 -6.68
CA ILE A 175 -8.73 50.50 -5.39
C ILE A 175 -8.32 51.98 -5.51
N SER A 176 -8.12 52.50 -6.72
CA SER A 176 -7.86 53.93 -6.93
C SER A 176 -9.11 54.79 -6.69
N LYS A 177 -10.32 54.19 -6.82
CA LYS A 177 -11.61 54.85 -6.63
C LYS A 177 -12.11 54.63 -5.21
N ALA A 178 -12.79 55.65 -4.66
CA ALA A 178 -13.42 55.53 -3.35
C ALA A 178 -14.48 54.40 -3.36
N GLY A 179 -14.39 53.50 -2.39
CA GLY A 179 -15.25 52.33 -2.31
C GLY A 179 -14.81 51.38 -1.20
N THR A 180 -15.56 50.28 -1.04
CA THR A 180 -15.14 49.13 -0.23
C THR A 180 -14.91 47.97 -1.20
N TYR A 181 -13.77 47.32 -1.05
CA TYR A 181 -13.34 46.23 -1.92
C TYR A 181 -12.90 45.04 -1.06
N THR A 182 -13.08 43.85 -1.59
CA THR A 182 -12.69 42.59 -0.98
C THR A 182 -11.38 42.12 -1.60
N ALA A 183 -10.35 41.95 -0.77
CA ALA A 183 -9.13 41.26 -1.17
C ALA A 183 -9.25 39.76 -0.86
N THR A 184 -8.93 38.93 -1.85
CA THR A 184 -8.86 37.47 -1.72
C THR A 184 -7.43 37.02 -1.87
N VAL A 185 -6.95 36.22 -0.91
CA VAL A 185 -5.66 35.55 -0.96
C VAL A 185 -5.90 34.12 -1.43
N THR A 186 -5.12 33.63 -2.40
CA THR A 186 -5.24 32.28 -2.98
C THR A 186 -3.88 31.64 -3.14
#